data_AF-A0AAV8XRR2-F1
#
_entry.id   AF-A0AAV8XRR2-F1
#
_cell.length_a   1.000
_cell.length_b   1.000
_cell.length_c   1.000
_cell.angle_alpha   90.00
_cell.angle_beta   90.00
_cell.angle_gamma   90.00
#
_symmetry.space_group_name_H-M   'P 1'
#
loop_
_entity.id
_entity.type
_entity.pdbx_description
1 polymer ?
#
loop_
_entity_poly.entity_id
_entity_poly.type
_entity_poly.pdbx_seq_one_letter_code
_entity_poly.pdbx_strand_id
1 'polypeptide(L)'
;MIGYGDRPRTQCEVVRLFRETHPDLPPLNQGTISKIEAQYREMGHVRKVPSKRQAVVDDDTKLNLLLALEENPITPARQLARDIL
;
A
#
# COMPACT_ATOMS: atom_id res chain seq x y z
N MET A 1 10.57 -17.41 9.81
CA MET A 1 11.25 -16.19 10.28
C MET A 1 12.42 -15.92 9.36
N ILE A 2 12.56 -14.70 8.83
CA ILE A 2 13.60 -14.36 7.87
C ILE A 2 14.91 -14.20 8.64
N GLY A 3 15.77 -15.21 8.57
CA GLY A 3 17.13 -15.18 9.09
C GLY A 3 18.01 -16.09 8.24
N TYR A 4 19.19 -15.62 7.88
CA TYR A 4 20.23 -16.41 7.23
C TYR A 4 20.51 -17.71 8.03
N GLY A 5 20.19 -18.86 7.43
CA GLY A 5 20.47 -20.21 7.95
C GLY A 5 19.24 -21.06 8.33
N ASP A 6 19.48 -22.32 8.71
CA ASP A 6 18.46 -23.35 8.97
C ASP A 6 17.65 -23.15 10.27
N ARG A 7 17.96 -22.14 11.09
CA ARG A 7 17.30 -21.90 12.37
C ARG A 7 16.38 -20.68 12.34
N PRO A 8 15.10 -20.82 12.73
CA PRO A 8 14.22 -19.68 12.93
C PRO A 8 14.72 -18.87 14.14
N ARG A 9 15.16 -17.63 13.90
CA ARG A 9 15.54 -16.68 14.97
C ARG A 9 14.32 -16.02 15.57
N THR A 10 14.33 -15.68 16.85
CA THR A 10 13.26 -14.92 17.51
C THR A 10 13.27 -13.44 17.09
N GLN A 11 12.18 -12.69 17.33
CA GLN A 11 12.10 -11.29 16.91
C GLN A 11 13.15 -10.43 17.63
N CYS A 12 13.42 -10.73 18.90
CA CYS A 12 14.44 -10.07 19.70
C CYS A 12 15.85 -10.29 19.13
N GLU A 13 16.17 -11.50 18.68
CA GLU A 13 17.45 -11.80 18.04
C GLU A 13 17.63 -11.04 16.73
N VAL A 14 16.55 -10.88 15.95
CA VAL A 14 16.61 -10.10 14.71
C VAL A 14 16.81 -8.61 15.01
N VAL A 15 16.18 -8.05 16.05
CA VAL A 15 16.46 -6.66 16.49
C VAL A 15 17.95 -6.52 16.84
N ARG A 16 18.48 -7.45 17.65
CA ARG A 16 19.86 -7.39 18.11
C ARG A 16 20.84 -7.47 16.94
N LEU A 17 20.63 -8.44 16.05
CA LEU A 17 21.45 -8.62 14.86
C LEU A 17 21.42 -7.38 13.97
N PHE A 18 20.24 -6.80 13.74
CA PHE A 18 20.11 -5.61 12.88
C PHE A 18 20.89 -4.42 13.44
N ARG A 19 20.90 -4.24 14.77
CA ARG A 19 21.71 -3.21 15.42
C ARG A 19 23.21 -3.48 15.32
N GLU A 20 23.61 -4.74 15.44
CA GLU A 20 25.02 -5.15 15.28
C GLU A 20 25.52 -4.96 13.84
N THR A 21 24.69 -5.25 12.83
CA THR A 21 25.08 -5.16 11.41
C THR A 21 24.95 -3.75 10.82
N HIS A 22 24.06 -2.94 11.36
CA HIS A 22 23.78 -1.58 10.87
C HIS A 22 23.75 -0.58 12.03
N PRO A 23 24.92 -0.30 12.65
CA PRO A 23 25.00 0.61 13.79
C PRO A 23 24.64 2.06 13.44
N ASP A 24 24.79 2.45 12.17
CA ASP A 24 24.52 3.80 11.69
C ASP A 24 23.02 4.08 11.45
N LEU A 25 22.18 3.03 11.46
CA LEU A 25 20.74 3.16 11.22
C LEU A 25 19.97 3.37 12.53
N PRO A 26 18.81 4.04 12.48
CA PRO A 26 17.93 4.16 13.63
C PRO A 26 17.58 2.79 14.21
N PRO A 27 17.52 2.64 15.53
CA PRO A 27 17.23 1.36 16.16
C PRO A 27 15.84 0.87 15.75
N LEU A 28 15.78 -0.36 15.22
CA LEU A 28 14.51 -1.03 14.99
C LEU A 28 13.90 -1.49 16.33
N ASN A 29 12.56 -1.47 16.37
CA ASN A 29 11.78 -2.03 17.47
C ASN A 29 11.21 -3.40 17.08
N GLN A 30 10.98 -4.25 18.08
CA GLN A 30 10.37 -5.58 17.89
C GLN A 30 9.03 -5.49 17.15
N GLY A 31 8.20 -4.48 17.47
CA GLY A 31 6.93 -4.27 16.79
C GLY A 31 7.07 -4.02 15.28
N THR A 32 8.16 -3.38 14.85
CA THR A 32 8.45 -3.19 13.42
C THR A 32 8.75 -4.53 12.74
N ILE A 33 9.53 -5.39 13.39
CA ILE A 33 9.83 -6.74 12.88
C ILE A 33 8.55 -7.58 12.84
N SER A 34 7.71 -7.51 13.87
CA SER A 34 6.44 -8.23 13.89
C SER A 34 5.51 -7.80 12.75
N LYS A 35 5.45 -6.49 12.43
CA LYS A 35 4.66 -6.00 11.29
C LYS A 35 5.22 -6.48 9.96
N ILE A 36 6.54 -6.42 9.80
CA ILE A 36 7.23 -6.91 8.59
C ILE A 36 7.00 -8.41 8.41
N GLU A 37 7.09 -9.20 9.48
CA GLU A 37 6.83 -10.64 9.45
C GLU A 37 5.38 -10.93 9.08
N ALA A 38 4.41 -10.25 9.70
CA ALA A 38 3.00 -10.40 9.37
C ALA A 38 2.74 -10.08 7.89
N GLN A 39 3.27 -8.95 7.42
CA GLN A 39 3.17 -8.51 6.03
C GLN A 39 3.75 -9.55 5.06
N TYR A 40 4.90 -10.12 5.39
CA TYR A 40 5.52 -11.16 4.57
C TYR A 40 4.72 -12.46 4.56
N ARG A 41 4.16 -12.88 5.70
CA ARG A 41 3.32 -14.09 5.78
C ARG A 41 2.03 -13.94 4.97
N GLU A 42 1.46 -12.74 4.94
CA GLU A 42 0.22 -12.46 4.23
C GLU A 42 0.43 -12.28 2.72
N MET A 43 1.39 -11.44 2.32
CA MET A 43 1.58 -11.06 0.91
C MET A 43 2.73 -11.80 0.21
N GLY A 44 3.54 -12.58 0.93
CA GLY A 44 4.77 -13.19 0.41
C GLY A 44 5.91 -12.19 0.13
N HIS A 45 5.70 -10.89 0.42
CA HIS A 45 6.70 -9.84 0.22
C HIS A 45 6.49 -8.64 1.16
N VAL A 46 7.55 -7.86 1.39
CA VAL A 46 7.53 -6.65 2.24
C VAL A 46 7.50 -5.36 1.41
N ARG A 47 7.10 -5.43 0.13
CA ARG A 47 7.07 -4.25 -0.74
C ARG A 47 6.06 -3.23 -0.19
N LYS A 48 6.45 -1.95 -0.15
CA LYS A 48 5.53 -0.85 0.21
C LYS A 48 4.35 -0.87 -0.76
N VAL A 49 3.14 -1.03 -0.23
CA VAL A 49 1.91 -0.86 -1.00
C VAL A 49 1.80 0.64 -1.34
N PRO A 50 1.77 1.03 -2.62
CA PRO A 50 1.54 2.42 -2.97
C PRO A 50 0.17 2.82 -2.42
N SER A 51 0.13 3.88 -1.59
CA SER A 51 -1.13 4.48 -1.13
C SER A 51 -1.82 5.10 -2.33
N LYS A 52 -2.61 4.31 -3.07
CA LYS A 52 -3.58 4.86 -4.00
C LYS A 52 -4.78 5.29 -3.17
N ARG A 53 -4.81 6.56 -2.78
CA ARG A 53 -6.09 7.22 -2.49
C ARG A 53 -6.85 7.26 -3.82
N GLN A 54 -7.62 6.21 -4.11
CA GLN A 54 -8.63 6.31 -5.16
C GLN A 54 -9.72 7.23 -4.61
N ALA A 55 -10.01 8.30 -5.34
CA ALA A 55 -11.25 9.02 -5.11
C ALA A 55 -12.38 8.01 -5.34
N VAL A 56 -13.13 7.71 -4.28
CA VAL A 56 -14.29 6.83 -4.38
C VAL A 56 -15.38 7.68 -5.02
N VAL A 57 -15.49 7.55 -6.35
CA VAL A 57 -16.61 8.08 -7.12
C VAL A 57 -17.69 7.02 -7.07
N ASP A 58 -18.89 7.41 -6.64
CA ASP A 58 -20.05 6.52 -6.54
C ASP A 58 -20.46 5.99 -7.92
N ASP A 59 -20.98 4.77 -7.98
CA ASP A 59 -21.28 4.12 -9.26
C ASP A 59 -22.39 4.84 -10.04
N ASP A 60 -23.34 5.47 -9.35
CA ASP A 60 -24.40 6.26 -10.00
C ASP A 60 -23.81 7.51 -10.67
N THR A 61 -22.84 8.17 -10.01
CA THR A 61 -22.16 9.33 -10.60
C THR A 61 -21.30 8.96 -11.81
N LYS A 62 -20.72 7.74 -11.86
CA LYS A 62 -20.03 7.23 -13.04
C LYS A 62 -21.01 6.98 -14.18
N LEU A 63 -22.15 6.37 -13.88
CA LEU A 63 -23.18 6.07 -14.88
C LEU A 63 -23.73 7.35 -15.50
N ASN A 64 -24.06 8.35 -14.69
CA ASN A 64 -24.55 9.64 -15.17
C ASN A 64 -23.54 10.35 -16.07
N LEU A 65 -22.24 10.26 -15.75
CA LEU A 65 -21.19 10.84 -16.60
C LEU A 65 -21.07 10.12 -17.95
N LEU A 66 -21.22 8.80 -17.98
CA LEU A 66 -21.20 8.03 -19.22
C LEU A 66 -22.42 8.34 -20.11
N LEU A 67 -23.60 8.46 -19.51
CA LEU A 67 -24.82 8.86 -20.22
C LEU A 67 -24.66 10.27 -20.82
N ALA A 68 -24.13 11.22 -20.04
CA ALA A 68 -23.91 12.59 -20.52
C ALA A 68 -22.87 12.66 -21.67
N LEU A 69 -21.88 11.77 -21.68
CA LEU A 69 -20.92 11.64 -22.78
C LEU A 69 -21.54 11.05 -24.04
N GLU A 70 -22.46 10.09 -23.89
CA GLU A 70 -23.19 9.49 -25.00
C GLU A 70 -24.14 10.51 -25.65
N GLU A 71 -24.84 11.30 -24.83
CA GLU A 71 -25.76 12.33 -25.30
C GLU A 71 -25.04 13.52 -25.96
N ASN A 72 -23.84 13.87 -25.48
CA ASN A 72 -23.08 15.03 -25.96
C ASN A 72 -21.60 14.67 -26.20
N PRO A 73 -21.27 13.94 -27.27
CA PRO A 73 -19.92 13.43 -27.51
C PRO A 73 -18.87 14.50 -27.83
N ILE A 74 -19.32 15.72 -28.15
CA ILE A 74 -18.46 16.87 -28.46
C ILE A 74 -17.99 17.56 -27.17
N THR A 75 -18.75 17.43 -26.08
CA THR A 75 -18.44 18.08 -24.81
C THR A 75 -17.33 17.30 -24.09
N PRO A 76 -16.25 17.96 -23.66
CA PRO A 76 -15.16 17.25 -22.99
C PRO A 76 -15.64 16.68 -21.65
N ALA A 77 -15.24 15.45 -21.36
CA ALA A 77 -15.60 14.74 -20.11
C ALA A 77 -15.30 15.55 -18.83
N ARG A 78 -14.29 16.43 -18.86
CA ARG A 78 -13.97 17.33 -17.74
C ARG A 78 -15.04 18.37 -17.46
N GLN A 79 -15.75 18.82 -18.49
CA GLN A 79 -16.82 19.79 -18.36
C GLN A 79 -18.08 19.10 -17.85
N LEU A 80 -18.43 17.94 -18.43
CA LEU A 80 -19.53 17.10 -17.94
C LEU A 80 -19.34 16.66 -16.47
N ALA A 81 -18.11 16.31 -16.09
CA ALA A 81 -17.78 15.99 -14.71
C ALA A 81 -18.02 17.15 -13.74
N ARG A 82 -17.89 18.41 -14.18
CA ARG A 82 -18.14 19.60 -13.34
C ARG A 82 -19.62 19.92 -13.21
N ASP A 83 -20.43 19.50 -14.18
CA ASP A 83 -21.86 19.76 -14.18
C ASP A 83 -22.62 18.71 -13.32
N ILE A 84 -22.02 17.53 -13.11
CA ILE A 84 -22.60 16.39 -12.37
C ILE A 84 -22.11 16.31 -10.90
N LEU A 85 -20.89 16.80 -10.61
CA LEU A 85 -20.29 16.82 -9.25
C LEU A 85 -20.54 18.14 -8.53
#